data_AF-A0A7C1GFZ9-F1
#
_entry.id   AF-A0A7C1GFZ9-F1
#
_cell.length_a   1.000
_cell.length_b   1.000
_cell.length_c   1.000
_cell.angle_alpha   90.00
_cell.angle_beta   90.00
_cell.angle_gamma   90.00
#
_symmetry.space_group_name_H-M   'P 1'
#
loop_
_entity.id
_entity.type
_entity.pdbx_description
1 polymer ?
#
loop_
_entity_poly.entity_id
_entity_poly.type
_entity_poly.pdbx_seq_one_letter_code
_entity_poly.pdbx_strand_id
1 'polypeptide(L)'
;MSTVSVTEQYSLILIRMGVFLFLLGLFTGLLVPSLANPRMGLSSHVEGVMNGMLLIIMGLIWSRLRLPDRAIKTAGWLLVFGAYANWVMTLIAAVWAAGGSMMPIASMGQMGTRVQEMIIGILAVSLALALLSGIVLVLIGLRGGNHPVIRSRH
;
A
#
# COMPACT_ATOMS: atom_id res chain seq x y z
N MET A 1 -21.22 -27.10 1.19
CA MET A 1 -20.10 -26.27 1.69
C MET A 1 -19.87 -25.19 0.64
N SER A 2 -20.41 -23.99 0.83
CA SER A 2 -20.30 -22.90 -0.15
C SER A 2 -18.86 -22.40 -0.20
N THR A 3 -18.19 -22.57 -1.33
CA THR A 3 -16.85 -22.03 -1.55
C THR A 3 -16.95 -20.51 -1.60
N VAL A 4 -16.30 -19.83 -0.64
CA VAL A 4 -16.17 -18.37 -0.61
C VAL A 4 -15.53 -17.91 -1.92
N SER A 5 -16.09 -16.88 -2.55
CA SER A 5 -15.54 -16.36 -3.82
C SER A 5 -14.13 -15.78 -3.60
N VAL A 6 -13.26 -15.84 -4.63
CA VAL A 6 -11.91 -15.25 -4.55
C VAL A 6 -11.98 -13.77 -4.18
N THR A 7 -12.96 -13.04 -4.72
CA THR A 7 -13.20 -11.63 -4.38
C THR A 7 -13.50 -11.44 -2.90
N GLU A 8 -14.40 -12.24 -2.32
CA GLU A 8 -14.75 -12.13 -0.90
C GLU A 8 -13.58 -12.51 0.02
N GLN A 9 -12.80 -13.53 -0.36
CA GLN A 9 -11.58 -13.89 0.35
C GLN A 9 -10.59 -12.70 0.40
N TYR A 10 -10.35 -12.04 -0.74
CA TYR A 10 -9.39 -10.94 -0.81
C TYR A 10 -9.90 -9.65 -0.18
N SER A 11 -11.22 -9.43 -0.13
CA SER A 11 -11.82 -8.34 0.65
C SER A 11 -11.40 -8.42 2.12
N LEU A 12 -11.57 -9.60 2.74
CA LEU A 12 -11.20 -9.81 4.15
C LEU A 12 -9.69 -9.76 4.38
N ILE A 13 -8.88 -10.28 3.45
CA ILE A 13 -7.42 -10.19 3.54
C ILE A 13 -7.00 -8.72 3.56
N LEU A 14 -7.49 -7.90 2.63
CA LEU A 14 -7.15 -6.48 2.54
C LEU A 14 -7.57 -5.73 3.80
N ILE A 15 -8.76 -5.97 4.33
CA ILE A 15 -9.21 -5.35 5.59
C ILE A 15 -8.29 -5.74 6.74
N ARG A 16 -7.99 -7.04 6.92
CA ARG A 16 -7.12 -7.51 8.01
C ARG A 16 -5.71 -6.95 7.90
N MET A 17 -5.14 -6.97 6.70
CA MET A 17 -3.80 -6.44 6.45
C MET A 17 -3.78 -4.91 6.60
N GLY A 18 -4.85 -4.21 6.25
CA GLY A 18 -4.98 -2.78 6.45
C GLY A 18 -5.09 -2.38 7.92
N VAL A 19 -5.92 -3.08 8.71
CA VAL A 19 -6.00 -2.87 10.16
C VAL A 19 -4.68 -3.15 10.85
N PHE A 20 -3.99 -4.23 10.45
CA PHE A 20 -2.68 -4.55 11.00
C PHE A 20 -1.63 -3.49 10.67
N LEU A 21 -1.59 -3.00 9.42
CA LEU A 21 -0.66 -1.94 9.01
C LEU A 21 -0.97 -0.61 9.71
N PHE A 22 -2.26 -0.28 9.86
CA PHE A 22 -2.70 0.89 10.61
C PHE A 22 -2.19 0.83 12.07
N LEU A 23 -2.31 -0.34 12.71
CA LEU A 23 -1.79 -0.56 14.07
C LEU A 23 -0.25 -0.39 14.11
N LEU A 24 0.47 -0.94 13.12
CA LEU A 24 1.92 -0.73 13.01
C LEU A 24 2.26 0.76 12.85
N GLY A 25 1.50 1.50 12.05
CA GLY A 25 1.62 2.96 11.92
C GLY A 25 1.47 3.67 13.27
N LEU A 26 0.48 3.30 14.09
CA LEU A 26 0.32 3.84 15.44
C LEU A 26 1.53 3.56 16.33
N PHE A 27 2.04 2.32 16.33
CA PHE A 27 3.24 1.97 17.08
C PHE A 27 4.47 2.75 16.60
N THR A 28 4.64 2.90 15.28
CA THR A 28 5.70 3.75 14.72
C THR A 28 5.58 5.19 15.21
N GLY A 29 4.37 5.74 15.31
CA GLY A 29 4.08 7.07 15.86
C GLY A 29 4.62 7.28 17.27
N LEU A 30 4.46 6.28 18.14
CA LEU A 30 4.99 6.30 19.51
C LEU A 30 6.52 6.27 19.54
N LEU A 31 7.15 5.59 18.57
CA LEU A 31 8.59 5.43 18.49
C LEU A 31 9.30 6.61 17.80
N VAL A 32 8.58 7.51 17.12
CA VAL A 32 9.16 8.63 16.36
C VAL A 32 10.27 9.40 17.10
N PRO A 33 10.10 9.80 18.38
CA PRO A 33 11.12 10.57 19.09
C PRO A 33 12.43 9.81 19.33
N SER A 34 12.39 8.47 19.26
CA SER A 34 13.54 7.59 19.51
C SER A 34 14.33 7.21 18.24
N LEU A 35 13.85 7.59 17.06
CA LEU A 35 14.48 7.24 15.79
C LEU A 35 15.61 8.21 15.43
N ALA A 36 16.63 7.71 14.73
CA ALA A 36 17.79 8.52 14.30
C ALA A 36 17.39 9.70 13.38
N ASN A 37 16.30 9.54 12.63
CA ASN A 37 15.65 10.63 11.90
C ASN A 37 14.16 10.71 12.26
N PRO A 38 13.76 11.56 13.22
CA PRO A 38 12.36 11.70 13.63
C PRO A 38 11.44 12.20 12.50
N ARG A 39 11.95 12.99 11.55
CA ARG A 39 11.12 13.46 10.41
C ARG A 39 10.76 12.31 9.48
N MET A 40 11.73 11.47 9.15
CA MET A 40 11.49 10.24 8.39
C MET A 40 10.64 9.24 9.18
N GLY A 41 10.80 9.20 10.51
CA GLY A 41 9.95 8.43 11.42
C GLY A 41 8.48 8.86 11.36
N LEU A 42 8.23 10.17 11.36
CA LEU A 42 6.89 10.73 11.17
C LEU A 42 6.33 10.37 9.79
N SER A 43 7.15 10.42 8.72
CA SER A 43 6.73 9.93 7.41
C SER A 43 6.31 8.46 7.49
N SER A 44 7.08 7.60 8.16
CA SER A 44 6.73 6.19 8.33
C SER A 44 5.42 5.98 9.12
N HIS A 45 5.19 6.75 10.18
CA HIS A 45 3.91 6.76 10.90
C HIS A 45 2.74 7.07 9.97
N VAL A 46 2.84 8.17 9.21
CA VAL A 46 1.79 8.60 8.29
C VAL A 46 1.58 7.57 7.19
N GLU A 47 2.65 7.01 6.61
CA GLU A 47 2.56 5.95 5.60
C GLU A 47 1.89 4.68 6.15
N GLY A 48 2.18 4.27 7.39
CA GLY A 48 1.51 3.13 8.02
C GLY A 48 0.00 3.37 8.19
N VAL A 49 -0.38 4.55 8.69
CA VAL A 49 -1.79 4.91 8.90
C VAL A 49 -2.54 5.08 7.57
N MET A 50 -1.97 5.82 6.61
CA MET A 50 -2.61 6.08 5.31
C MET A 50 -2.70 4.83 4.45
N ASN A 51 -1.63 4.04 4.35
CA ASN A 51 -1.67 2.80 3.58
C ASN A 51 -2.53 1.73 4.27
N GLY A 52 -2.59 1.72 5.61
CA GLY A 52 -3.54 0.91 6.35
C GLY A 52 -4.98 1.24 5.99
N MET A 53 -5.35 2.53 5.98
CA MET A 53 -6.66 2.98 5.54
C MET A 53 -6.93 2.68 4.06
N LEU A 54 -5.94 2.86 3.18
CA LEU A 54 -6.04 2.48 1.77
C LEU A 54 -6.44 1.01 1.63
N LEU A 55 -5.74 0.10 2.31
CA LEU A 55 -6.06 -1.34 2.24
C LEU A 55 -7.45 -1.66 2.80
N ILE A 56 -7.86 -1.02 3.90
CA ILE A 56 -9.22 -1.18 4.44
C ILE A 56 -10.26 -0.73 3.41
N ILE A 57 -10.10 0.46 2.83
CA ILE A 57 -11.02 0.99 1.82
C ILE A 57 -11.05 0.08 0.59
N MET A 58 -9.89 -0.38 0.12
CA MET A 58 -9.81 -1.32 -1.01
C MET A 58 -10.54 -2.61 -0.71
N GLY A 59 -10.37 -3.18 0.50
CA GLY A 59 -11.10 -4.35 0.93
C GLY A 59 -12.63 -4.13 0.98
N LEU A 60 -13.09 -2.95 1.41
CA LEU A 60 -14.52 -2.59 1.46
C LEU A 60 -15.15 -2.45 0.07
N ILE A 61 -14.42 -1.91 -0.91
CA ILE A 61 -14.92 -1.76 -2.29
C ILE A 61 -14.67 -3.01 -3.14
N TRP A 62 -13.94 -4.00 -2.62
CA TRP A 62 -13.39 -5.11 -3.41
C TRP A 62 -14.46 -5.94 -4.13
N SER A 63 -15.63 -6.10 -3.53
CA SER A 63 -16.79 -6.80 -4.12
C SER A 63 -17.34 -6.13 -5.37
N ARG A 64 -16.99 -4.85 -5.63
CA ARG A 64 -17.39 -4.11 -6.82
C ARG A 64 -16.48 -4.36 -8.02
N LEU A 65 -15.32 -4.99 -7.83
CA LEU A 65 -14.36 -5.23 -8.91
C LEU A 65 -14.83 -6.40 -9.78
N ARG A 66 -14.91 -6.14 -11.08
CA ARG A 66 -15.19 -7.14 -12.11
C ARG A 66 -13.92 -7.47 -12.85
N LEU A 67 -13.18 -8.45 -12.34
CA LEU A 67 -11.92 -8.93 -12.90
C LEU A 67 -11.89 -10.47 -12.82
N PRO A 68 -11.14 -11.15 -13.70
CA PRO A 68 -10.88 -12.58 -13.53
C PRO A 68 -10.10 -12.82 -12.23
N ASP A 69 -10.29 -13.98 -11.60
CA ASP A 69 -9.70 -14.33 -10.31
C ASP A 69 -8.19 -14.08 -10.22
N ARG A 70 -7.45 -14.35 -11.30
CA ARG A 70 -6.00 -14.08 -11.35
C ARG A 70 -5.69 -12.60 -11.14
N ALA A 71 -6.42 -11.70 -11.81
CA ALA A 71 -6.22 -10.27 -11.69
C ALA A 71 -6.68 -9.73 -10.33
N ILE A 72 -7.74 -10.29 -9.75
CA ILE A 72 -8.13 -10.01 -8.35
C ILE A 72 -6.98 -10.33 -7.40
N LYS A 73 -6.43 -11.55 -7.48
CA LYS A 73 -5.33 -11.98 -6.60
C LYS A 73 -4.10 -11.09 -6.76
N THR A 74 -3.70 -10.83 -8.02
CA THR A 74 -2.56 -9.97 -8.32
C THR A 74 -2.76 -8.55 -7.79
N ALA A 75 -3.91 -7.92 -8.05
CA ALA A 75 -4.18 -6.57 -7.56
C ALA A 75 -4.12 -6.51 -6.02
N GLY A 76 -4.73 -7.48 -5.34
CA GLY A 76 -4.73 -7.54 -3.88
C GLY A 76 -3.32 -7.64 -3.30
N TRP A 77 -2.48 -8.54 -3.82
CA TRP A 77 -1.10 -8.69 -3.33
C TRP A 77 -0.20 -7.52 -3.70
N LEU A 78 -0.39 -6.90 -4.87
CA LEU A 78 0.36 -5.69 -5.24
C LEU A 78 0.06 -4.54 -4.27
N LEU A 79 -1.22 -4.35 -3.91
CA LEU A 79 -1.61 -3.34 -2.93
C LEU A 79 -1.02 -3.63 -1.54
N VAL A 80 -1.11 -4.89 -1.07
CA VAL A 80 -0.54 -5.28 0.23
C VAL A 80 0.98 -5.08 0.23
N PHE A 81 1.68 -5.60 -0.77
CA PHE A 81 3.13 -5.45 -0.86
C PHE A 81 3.53 -3.97 -0.91
N GLY A 82 2.90 -3.18 -1.78
CA GLY A 82 3.21 -1.77 -1.94
C GLY A 82 2.98 -0.96 -0.66
N ALA A 83 1.85 -1.20 0.02
CA ALA A 83 1.51 -0.57 1.29
C ALA A 83 2.53 -0.87 2.40
N TYR A 84 2.88 -2.14 2.58
CA TYR A 84 3.84 -2.56 3.61
C TYR A 84 5.26 -2.13 3.27
N ALA A 85 5.67 -2.25 2.00
CA ALA A 85 6.99 -1.81 1.55
C ALA A 85 7.17 -0.31 1.76
N ASN A 86 6.12 0.50 1.58
CA ASN A 86 6.17 1.95 1.80
C ASN A 86 6.41 2.30 3.28
N TRP A 87 5.68 1.65 4.18
CA TRP A 87 5.90 1.78 5.62
C TRP A 87 7.29 1.28 6.05
N VAL A 88 7.72 0.09 5.59
CA VAL A 88 9.03 -0.48 5.93
C VAL A 88 10.17 0.40 5.41
N MET A 89 10.10 0.84 4.15
CA MET A 89 11.14 1.66 3.53
C MET A 89 11.38 2.95 4.32
N THR A 90 10.31 3.66 4.67
CA THR A 90 10.40 4.89 5.47
C THR A 90 10.87 4.59 6.90
N LEU A 91 10.46 3.47 7.49
CA LEU A 91 10.91 3.06 8.83
C LEU A 91 12.42 2.77 8.86
N ILE A 92 12.93 1.96 7.94
CA ILE A 92 14.37 1.65 7.89
C ILE A 92 15.19 2.89 7.56
N ALA A 93 14.67 3.79 6.71
CA ALA A 93 15.31 5.08 6.43
C ALA A 93 15.39 5.94 7.70
N ALA A 94 14.35 5.91 8.53
CA ALA A 94 14.32 6.62 9.81
C ALA A 94 15.29 6.04 10.84
N VAL A 95 15.39 4.71 10.91
CA VAL A 95 16.32 4.00 11.80
C VAL A 95 17.78 4.24 11.38
N TRP A 96 18.06 4.22 10.08
CA TRP A 96 19.43 4.37 9.57
C TRP A 96 19.89 5.81 9.36
N ALA A 97 19.01 6.81 9.54
CA ALA A 97 19.30 8.18 9.13
C ALA A 97 19.75 8.24 7.65
N ALA A 98 18.95 7.64 6.77
CA ALA A 98 19.25 7.42 5.36
C ALA A 98 18.06 7.77 4.46
N GLY A 99 18.18 7.48 3.16
CA GLY A 99 17.12 7.65 2.17
C GLY A 99 17.12 9.01 1.49
N GLY A 100 18.20 9.79 1.62
CA GLY A 100 18.30 11.12 1.01
C GLY A 100 18.31 11.10 -0.51
N SER A 101 18.66 9.97 -1.14
CA SER A 101 18.61 9.81 -2.58
C SER A 101 17.18 9.83 -3.15
N MET A 102 16.24 9.18 -2.47
CA MET A 102 14.84 9.04 -2.92
C MET A 102 13.87 10.00 -2.22
N MET A 103 14.18 10.39 -0.97
CA MET A 103 13.29 11.16 -0.10
C MET A 103 14.01 12.39 0.50
N PRO A 104 14.55 13.31 -0.32
CA PRO A 104 15.45 14.39 0.14
C PRO A 104 14.78 15.36 1.12
N ILE A 105 13.46 15.58 0.98
CA ILE A 105 12.70 16.46 1.88
C ILE A 105 12.55 15.83 3.26
N ALA A 106 12.34 14.51 3.35
CA ALA A 106 12.17 13.81 4.61
C ALA A 106 13.52 13.47 5.28
N SER A 107 14.58 13.30 4.48
CA SER A 107 15.91 12.97 5.01
C SER A 107 16.63 14.12 5.71
N MET A 108 16.21 15.37 5.48
CA MET A 108 16.87 16.57 6.05
C MET A 108 18.38 16.60 5.76
N GLY A 109 18.78 16.17 4.55
CA GLY A 109 20.18 16.12 4.14
C GLY A 109 20.97 14.92 4.68
N GLN A 110 20.34 14.03 5.45
CA GLN A 110 20.96 12.77 5.85
C GLN A 110 21.09 11.82 4.67
N MET A 111 22.23 11.13 4.62
CA MET A 111 22.59 10.14 3.61
C MET A 111 23.18 8.92 4.30
N GLY A 112 22.64 7.75 3.99
CA GLY A 112 23.15 6.48 4.49
C GLY A 112 24.39 6.02 3.74
N THR A 113 24.87 4.84 4.13
CA THR A 113 25.87 4.11 3.35
C THR A 113 25.30 3.74 1.97
N ARG A 114 26.20 3.45 1.01
CA ARG A 114 25.81 3.04 -0.34
C ARG A 114 24.84 1.86 -0.37
N VAL A 115 25.01 0.89 0.54
CA VAL A 115 24.15 -0.29 0.66
C VAL A 115 22.77 0.09 1.21
N GLN A 116 22.70 0.94 2.24
CA GLN A 116 21.43 1.41 2.80
C GLN A 116 20.60 2.20 1.79
N GLU A 117 21.23 3.14 1.07
CA GLU A 117 20.56 3.91 0.01
C GLU A 117 20.08 3.01 -1.12
N MET A 118 20.86 1.99 -1.50
CA MET A 118 20.47 1.02 -2.52
C MET A 118 19.25 0.19 -2.09
N ILE A 119 19.24 -0.31 -0.84
CA ILE A 119 18.09 -1.06 -0.29
C ILE A 119 16.83 -0.18 -0.27
N ILE A 120 16.96 1.05 0.23
CA ILE A 120 15.85 2.03 0.26
C ILE A 120 15.37 2.33 -1.16
N GLY A 121 16.28 2.52 -2.11
CA GLY A 121 15.95 2.77 -3.52
C GLY A 121 15.23 1.60 -4.18
N ILE A 122 15.67 0.37 -3.96
CA ILE A 122 15.00 -0.84 -4.49
C ILE A 122 13.58 -0.95 -3.92
N LEU A 123 13.41 -0.71 -2.62
CA LEU A 123 12.09 -0.66 -2.00
C LEU A 123 11.24 0.45 -2.63
N ALA A 124 11.77 1.67 -2.74
CA ALA A 124 11.07 2.83 -3.30
C ALA A 124 10.55 2.57 -4.72
N VAL A 125 11.38 2.00 -5.59
CA VAL A 125 10.98 1.71 -6.97
C VAL A 125 9.98 0.56 -7.01
N SER A 126 10.26 -0.54 -6.31
CA SER A 126 9.39 -1.72 -6.35
C SER A 126 8.01 -1.45 -5.74
N LEU A 127 7.93 -0.71 -4.63
CA LEU A 127 6.65 -0.33 -4.03
C LEU A 127 5.84 0.59 -4.94
N ALA A 128 6.50 1.54 -5.62
CA ALA A 128 5.83 2.47 -6.52
C ALA A 128 5.21 1.73 -7.71
N LEU A 129 5.99 0.83 -8.33
CA LEU A 129 5.50 -0.02 -9.42
C LEU A 129 4.33 -0.92 -8.98
N ALA A 130 4.40 -1.46 -7.76
CA ALA A 130 3.35 -2.31 -7.22
C ALA A 130 2.05 -1.53 -6.95
N LEU A 131 2.12 -0.40 -6.25
CA LEU A 131 0.94 0.42 -5.97
C LEU A 131 0.31 0.96 -7.25
N LEU A 132 1.10 1.49 -8.18
CA LEU A 132 0.58 1.99 -9.46
C LEU A 132 -0.12 0.88 -10.23
N SER A 133 0.52 -0.28 -10.36
CA SER A 133 -0.05 -1.43 -11.08
C SER A 133 -1.30 -1.97 -10.38
N GLY A 134 -1.30 -2.06 -9.04
CA GLY A 134 -2.46 -2.46 -8.25
C GLY A 134 -3.65 -1.52 -8.45
N ILE A 135 -3.44 -0.20 -8.36
CA ILE A 135 -4.48 0.81 -8.57
C ILE A 135 -4.99 0.78 -10.02
N VAL A 136 -4.13 0.61 -11.02
CA VAL A 136 -4.56 0.47 -12.42
C VAL A 136 -5.49 -0.74 -12.59
N LEU A 137 -5.16 -1.88 -11.98
CA LEU A 137 -6.04 -3.05 -12.00
C LEU A 137 -7.38 -2.78 -11.32
N VAL A 138 -7.38 -2.11 -10.16
CA VAL A 138 -8.62 -1.69 -9.47
C VAL A 138 -9.47 -0.80 -10.37
N LEU A 139 -8.88 0.20 -11.03
CA LEU A 139 -9.59 1.09 -11.95
C LEU A 139 -10.19 0.33 -13.14
N ILE A 140 -9.46 -0.63 -13.71
CA ILE A 140 -9.98 -1.49 -14.78
C ILE A 140 -11.16 -2.33 -14.25
N GLY A 141 -11.03 -2.89 -13.05
CA GLY A 141 -12.06 -3.71 -12.43
C GLY A 141 -13.35 -2.95 -12.12
N LEU A 142 -13.28 -1.66 -11.82
CA LEU A 142 -14.44 -0.81 -11.58
C LEU A 142 -15.17 -0.40 -12.88
N ARG A 143 -14.49 -0.42 -14.04
CA ARG A 143 -15.10 -0.06 -15.35
C ARG A 143 -16.05 -1.12 -15.90
N GLY A 144 -16.04 -2.35 -15.39
CA GLY A 144 -16.89 -3.45 -15.90
C GLY A 144 -18.40 -3.28 -15.70
N GLY A 145 -18.86 -2.14 -15.19
CA GLY A 145 -20.26 -1.78 -14.96
C GLY A 145 -20.90 -0.97 -16.10
N ASN A 146 -20.81 -1.42 -17.35
CA ASN A 146 -21.65 -0.84 -18.40
C ASN A 146 -23.08 -1.33 -18.20
N HIS A 147 -24.00 -0.43 -17.87
CA HIS A 147 -25.44 -0.69 -17.87
C HIS A 147 -25.88 -1.26 -19.22
N PRO A 148 -26.68 -2.34 -19.29
CA PRO A 148 -27.49 -2.58 -20.47
C PRO A 148 -28.44 -1.39 -20.59
N VAL A 149 -28.28 -0.58 -21.64
CA VAL A 149 -29.29 0.39 -22.06
C VAL A 149 -30.55 -0.42 -22.32
N ILE A 150 -31.53 -0.30 -21.43
CA ILE A 150 -32.87 -0.83 -21.66
C ILE A 150 -33.42 -0.04 -22.84
N ARG A 151 -33.30 -0.60 -24.05
CA ARG A 151 -34.08 -0.11 -25.18
C ARG A 151 -35.52 -0.48 -24.89
N SER A 152 -36.30 0.47 -24.36
CA SER A 152 -37.75 0.42 -24.45
C SER A 152 -38.11 0.39 -25.93
N ARG A 153 -38.56 -0.77 -26.42
CA ARG A 153 -39.31 -0.84 -27.67
C ARG A 153 -40.65 -0.16 -27.41
N HIS A 154 -40.83 1.02 -27.97
CA HIS A 154 -42.14 1.56 -28.31
C HIS A 154 -42.32 1.36 -29.81
#